data_AF-L9YBD5-F1
#
_entry.id   AF-L9YBD5-F1
#
_cell.length_a   1.000
_cell.length_b   1.000
_cell.length_c   1.000
_cell.angle_alpha   90.00
_cell.angle_beta   90.00
_cell.angle_gamma   90.00
#
_symmetry.space_group_name_H-M   'P 1'
#
loop_
_entity.id
_entity.type
_entity.pdbx_description
1 polymer ?
#
loop_
_entity_poly.entity_id
_entity_poly.type
_entity_poly.pdbx_seq_one_letter_code
_entity_poly.pdbx_strand_id
1 'polypeptide(L)' 'MTDNRSSEYRECDLCGEAVPAAVYREHLLKECSGG' A
#
# COMPACT_ATOMS: atom_id res chain seq x y z
N MET A 1 -17.50 10.31 -15.60
CA MET A 1 -17.68 9.45 -14.43
C MET A 1 -16.28 9.10 -13.96
N THR A 2 -15.90 9.62 -12.80
CA THR A 2 -14.51 9.63 -12.30
C THR A 2 -13.98 8.21 -12.19
N ASP A 3 -12.82 8.01 -12.82
CA ASP A 3 -11.96 6.85 -12.68
C ASP A 3 -11.61 6.68 -11.19
N ASN A 4 -12.42 5.89 -10.49
CA ASN A 4 -12.25 5.55 -9.08
C ASN A 4 -11.81 4.09 -8.96
N ARG A 5 -10.96 3.63 -9.90
CA ARG A 5 -10.45 2.26 -9.91
C ARG A 5 -8.94 2.18 -9.71
N SER A 6 -8.24 3.32 -9.69
CA SER A 6 -6.81 3.40 -9.41
C SER A 6 -6.43 3.39 -7.91
N SER A 7 -7.39 3.26 -6.98
CA SER A 7 -7.12 3.24 -5.52
C SER A 7 -6.97 1.84 -4.91
N GLU A 8 -6.90 0.78 -5.71
CA GLU A 8 -6.80 -0.59 -5.21
C GLU A 8 -5.40 -0.91 -4.68
N TYR A 9 -4.36 -0.18 -5.13
CA TYR A 9 -2.96 -0.39 -4.78
C TYR A 9 -2.26 0.93 -4.42
N ARG A 10 -1.36 0.89 -3.45
CA ARG A 10 -0.51 1.97 -2.97
C ARG A 10 0.94 1.51 -2.90
N GLU A 11 1.86 2.36 -3.32
CA GLU A 11 3.29 2.11 -3.16
C GLU A 11 3.70 2.31 -1.71
N CYS A 12 4.48 1.39 -1.15
CA CYS A 12 5.02 1.49 0.19
C CYS A 12 6.24 2.40 0.20
N ASP A 13 6.16 3.50 0.96
CA ASP A 13 7.27 4.45 1.07
C ASP A 13 8.55 3.85 1.71
N LEU A 14 8.44 2.70 2.38
CA LEU A 14 9.54 2.06 3.11
C LEU A 14 10.32 1.06 2.25
N CYS A 15 9.63 0.30 1.39
CA CYS A 15 10.25 -0.75 0.56
C CYS A 15 10.07 -0.53 -0.95
N GLY A 16 9.24 0.44 -1.36
CA GLY A 16 8.92 0.73 -2.77
C GLY A 16 7.98 -0.28 -3.43
N GLU A 17 7.38 -1.20 -2.68
CA GLU A 17 6.51 -2.22 -3.24
C GLU A 17 5.09 -1.69 -3.49
N ALA A 18 4.48 -2.08 -4.61
CA ALA A 18 3.08 -1.79 -4.90
C ALA A 18 2.16 -2.76 -4.15
N VAL A 19 1.57 -2.28 -3.06
CA VAL A 19 0.79 -3.08 -2.10
C VAL A 19 -0.69 -2.73 -2.19
N PRO A 20 -1.62 -3.70 -2.15
CA PRO A 20 -3.06 -3.39 -2.15
C PRO A 20 -3.44 -2.48 -0.98
N ALA A 21 -4.24 -1.44 -1.23
CA ALA A 21 -4.65 -0.46 -0.22
C ALA A 21 -5.35 -1.12 0.98
N ALA A 22 -6.08 -2.21 0.74
CA ALA A 22 -6.74 -3.00 1.78
C ALA A 22 -5.76 -3.66 2.77
N VAL A 23 -4.56 -4.04 2.32
CA VAL A 23 -3.53 -4.70 3.14
C VAL A 23 -2.33 -3.80 3.42
N TYR A 24 -2.32 -2.57 2.90
CA TYR A 24 -1.22 -1.61 3.08
C TYR A 24 -0.84 -1.41 4.54
N ARG A 25 -1.85 -1.25 5.41
CA ARG A 25 -1.62 -1.10 6.86
C ARG A 25 -1.00 -2.35 7.48
N GLU A 26 -1.40 -3.54 7.05
CA GLU A 26 -0.82 -4.79 7.54
C GLU A 26 0.60 -4.97 7.03
N HIS A 27 0.86 -4.67 5.76
CA HIS A 27 2.19 -4.67 5.17
C HIS A 27 3.13 -3.72 5.90
N LEU A 28 2.70 -2.50 6.21
CA LEU A 28 3.48 -1.55 7.01
C LEU A 28 3.81 -2.09 8.42
N LEU A 29 2.92 -2.88 9.02
CA LEU A 29 3.08 -3.41 10.37
C LEU A 29 3.85 -4.74 10.44
N LYS A 30 3.81 -5.56 9.39
CA LYS A 30 4.45 -6.89 9.37
C LYS A 30 5.76 -6.88 8.60
N GLU A 31 5.76 -6.28 7.41
CA GLU A 31 6.87 -6.34 6.47
C GLU A 31 7.78 -5.12 6.60
N CYS A 32 7.21 -3.95 6.86
CA CYS A 32 7.96 -2.69 6.95
C CYS A 32 7.96 -2.07 8.35
N SER A 33 7.69 -2.85 9.40
CA SER A 33 7.64 -2.36 10.78
C SER A 33 9.03 -2.01 11.31
N GLY A 34 9.49 -0.79 11.01
CA GLY A 34 10.62 -0.19 11.73
C GLY A 34 11.54 0.69 10.89
N GLY A 35 11.00 1.60 10.09
CA GLY A 35 11.71 2.81 9.66
C GLY A 35 11.38 3.97 10.58
#